data_AF-A0A937S6L4-F1
#
_entry.id   AF-A0A937S6L4-F1
#
_cell.length_a   1.000
_cell.length_b   1.000
_cell.length_c   1.000
_cell.angle_alpha   90.00
_cell.angle_beta   90.00
_cell.angle_gamma   90.00
#
_symmetry.space_group_name_H-M   'P 1'
#
loop_
_entity.id
_entity.type
_entity.pdbx_description
1 polymer ?
#
loop_
_entity_poly.entity_id
_entity_poly.type
_entity_poly.pdbx_seq_one_letter_code
_entity_poly.pdbx_strand_id
1 'polypeptide(L)'
;MLVWFMHGASVRRSGYADPLRDRLIADFSDRDLTLPEFYSSYWGEELGSTNEIWDYVQQDLEAFKWDYPQVDIDDVFHYRQRREQLITGFFQDIFKYLSSPQGREIRRTVAMQFLNFVTDNPYDEDLHLVAHSLSSVILWDLLFSDYGTSDPAYYFRSVIDGLVDSPNKRKVKLRSITTLGCPLLIFKQMMNVNDQRLKMFASTYSGTALRWINVIHASDIFAYPLRSSLNLDDTDLFFRDRYLGEHNFLKKNIGDVAMALGLIADHTSYWRSSRVSKLVMANLLGDYDELSGNSPILEFGEFD
;
A
#
# COMPACT_ATOMS: atom_id res chain seq x y z
N MET A 1 14.48 -15.62 -2.63
CA MET A 1 14.26 -14.17 -2.77
C MET A 1 13.47 -13.67 -1.57
N LEU A 2 13.57 -12.39 -1.21
CA LEU A 2 12.86 -11.74 -0.10
C LEU A 2 11.62 -11.00 -0.61
N VAL A 3 10.45 -11.27 -0.03
CA VAL A 3 9.18 -10.61 -0.36
C VAL A 3 8.60 -9.94 0.89
N TRP A 4 8.50 -8.62 0.83
CA TRP A 4 8.08 -7.76 1.94
C TRP A 4 6.73 -7.13 1.67
N PHE A 5 5.73 -7.49 2.48
CA PHE A 5 4.39 -6.90 2.43
C PHE A 5 4.25 -5.75 3.42
N MET A 6 3.52 -4.71 3.05
CA MET A 6 3.15 -3.58 3.93
C MET A 6 1.66 -3.24 3.82
N HIS A 7 0.98 -3.16 4.96
CA HIS A 7 -0.49 -2.99 5.01
C HIS A 7 -0.99 -1.56 4.83
N GLY A 8 -2.27 -1.40 4.54
CA GLY A 8 -2.91 -0.08 4.44
C GLY A 8 -3.28 0.55 5.78
N ALA A 9 -3.93 1.72 5.71
CA ALA A 9 -4.64 2.28 6.85
C ALA A 9 -5.72 1.30 7.38
N SER A 10 -6.21 1.54 8.59
CA SER A 10 -7.21 0.73 9.31
C SER A 10 -6.79 -0.70 9.68
N VAL A 11 -5.62 -1.19 9.25
CA VAL A 11 -5.20 -2.55 9.57
C VAL A 11 -4.70 -2.62 11.01
N ARG A 12 -5.27 -3.56 11.77
CA ARG A 12 -5.01 -3.78 13.21
C ARG A 12 -4.64 -5.23 13.53
N ARG A 13 -4.31 -6.03 12.52
CA ARG A 13 -3.87 -7.43 12.66
C ARG A 13 -2.75 -7.73 11.67
N SER A 14 -1.79 -8.55 12.08
CA SER A 14 -0.61 -8.89 11.28
C SER A 14 -0.87 -9.84 10.10
N GLY A 15 -1.91 -10.67 10.16
CA GLY A 15 -2.28 -11.63 9.09
C GLY A 15 -3.01 -11.04 7.88
N TYR A 16 -2.82 -9.75 7.57
CA TYR A 16 -3.55 -9.08 6.49
C TYR A 16 -3.17 -9.58 5.08
N ALA A 17 -1.91 -10.01 4.90
CA ALA A 17 -1.39 -10.46 3.61
C ALA A 17 -1.51 -11.98 3.40
N ASP A 18 -1.97 -12.75 4.40
CA ASP A 18 -2.08 -14.21 4.32
C ASP A 18 -2.81 -14.68 3.05
N PRO A 19 -3.96 -14.11 2.64
CA PRO A 19 -4.66 -14.58 1.44
C PRO A 19 -3.87 -14.39 0.14
N LEU A 20 -3.02 -13.37 0.05
CA LEU A 20 -2.14 -13.15 -1.11
C LEU A 20 -0.94 -14.08 -1.01
N ARG A 21 -0.32 -14.17 0.16
CA ARG A 21 0.84 -15.03 0.42
C ARG A 21 0.54 -16.49 0.10
N ASP A 22 -0.60 -17.00 0.56
CA ASP A 22 -0.98 -18.40 0.40
C ASP A 22 -1.19 -18.75 -1.09
N ARG A 23 -1.77 -17.83 -1.87
CA ARG A 23 -1.88 -17.99 -3.33
C ARG A 23 -0.53 -17.95 -4.04
N LEU A 24 0.37 -17.06 -3.62
CA LEU A 24 1.73 -17.03 -4.16
C LEU A 24 2.47 -18.33 -3.84
N ILE A 25 2.38 -18.83 -2.60
CA ILE A 25 3.00 -20.12 -2.21
C ILE A 25 2.47 -21.27 -3.07
N ALA A 26 1.14 -21.35 -3.28
CA ALA A 26 0.54 -22.36 -4.14
C ALA A 26 1.08 -22.26 -5.58
N ASP A 27 1.11 -21.06 -6.14
CA ASP A 27 1.52 -20.82 -7.53
C ASP A 27 3.05 -21.00 -7.73
N PHE A 28 3.88 -20.77 -6.71
CA PHE A 28 5.31 -21.17 -6.71
C PHE A 28 5.46 -22.70 -6.68
N SER A 29 4.67 -23.38 -5.83
CA SER A 29 4.72 -24.83 -5.68
C SER A 29 4.26 -25.55 -6.94
N ASP A 30 3.18 -25.08 -7.56
CA ASP A 30 2.63 -25.63 -8.81
C ASP A 30 3.60 -25.50 -9.99
N ARG A 31 4.52 -24.53 -9.95
CA ARG A 31 5.55 -24.29 -10.97
C ARG A 31 6.91 -24.90 -10.63
N ASP A 32 7.02 -25.65 -9.54
CA ASP A 32 8.28 -26.23 -9.02
C ASP A 32 9.39 -25.18 -8.82
N LEU A 33 9.00 -24.00 -8.30
CA LEU A 33 9.91 -22.90 -8.01
C LEU A 33 10.28 -22.86 -6.53
N THR A 34 11.51 -22.43 -6.23
CA THR A 34 11.95 -22.21 -4.84
C THR A 34 11.09 -21.15 -4.16
N LEU A 35 10.52 -21.50 -3.00
CA LEU A 35 9.69 -20.59 -2.23
C LEU A 35 10.48 -19.37 -1.76
N PRO A 36 9.93 -18.15 -1.93
CA PRO A 36 10.48 -16.95 -1.31
C PRO A 36 10.33 -16.95 0.20
N GLU A 37 11.17 -16.16 0.85
CA GLU A 37 10.98 -15.77 2.23
C GLU A 37 9.98 -14.59 2.25
N PHE A 38 8.85 -14.78 2.94
CA PHE A 38 7.77 -13.79 3.00
C PHE A 38 7.69 -13.15 4.38
N TYR A 39 7.55 -11.82 4.43
CA TYR A 39 7.34 -11.10 5.67
C TYR A 39 6.21 -10.08 5.55
N SER A 40 5.33 -10.02 6.55
CA SER A 40 4.21 -9.07 6.61
C SER A 40 4.49 -8.01 7.67
N SER A 41 4.93 -6.82 7.23
CA SER A 41 5.23 -5.72 8.13
C SER A 41 3.97 -5.17 8.79
N TYR A 42 4.02 -5.03 10.10
CA TYR A 42 2.89 -4.57 10.89
C TYR A 42 3.26 -3.37 11.74
N TRP A 43 2.59 -2.24 11.51
CA TRP A 43 2.81 -0.97 12.20
C TRP A 43 1.49 -0.37 12.75
N GLY A 44 0.37 -1.09 12.62
CA GLY A 44 -0.95 -0.62 13.03
C GLY A 44 -1.09 -0.28 14.53
N GLU A 45 -0.24 -0.86 15.39
CA GLU A 45 -0.20 -0.56 16.83
C GLU A 45 0.33 0.84 17.14
N GLU A 46 1.25 1.38 16.33
CA GLU A 46 1.88 2.69 16.56
C GLU A 46 0.90 3.86 16.42
N LEU A 47 -0.26 3.60 15.82
CA LEU A 47 -1.33 4.58 15.64
C LEU A 47 -2.17 4.78 16.91
N GLY A 48 -2.07 3.91 17.91
CA GLY A 48 -2.86 3.99 19.14
C GLY A 48 -4.38 3.87 18.91
N SER A 49 -5.16 4.26 19.93
CA SER A 49 -6.63 4.13 19.90
C SER A 49 -7.29 4.99 18.81
N THR A 50 -8.39 4.48 18.25
CA THR A 50 -9.25 5.12 17.23
C THR A 50 -10.60 5.56 17.77
N ASN A 51 -10.88 5.28 19.05
CA ASN A 51 -12.26 5.41 19.56
C ASN A 51 -12.57 6.81 20.07
N GLU A 52 -11.56 7.61 20.43
CA GLU A 52 -11.76 8.90 21.10
C GLU A 52 -12.72 9.84 20.36
N ILE A 53 -12.61 9.93 19.02
CA ILE A 53 -13.53 10.77 18.21
C ILE A 53 -14.97 10.27 18.34
N TRP A 54 -15.19 8.95 18.29
CA TRP A 54 -16.52 8.36 18.34
C TRP A 54 -17.10 8.28 19.74
N ASP A 55 -16.25 8.24 20.76
CA ASP A 55 -16.65 8.39 22.15
C ASP A 55 -17.25 9.78 22.39
N TYR A 56 -16.61 10.84 21.88
CA TYR A 56 -17.16 12.20 21.94
C TYR A 56 -18.45 12.35 21.11
N VAL A 57 -18.48 11.83 19.88
CA VAL A 57 -19.70 11.85 19.06
C VAL A 57 -20.84 11.10 19.76
N GLN A 58 -20.57 9.96 20.39
CA GLN A 58 -21.58 9.21 21.14
C GLN A 58 -22.12 10.03 22.31
N GLN A 59 -21.23 10.65 23.10
CA GLN A 59 -21.63 11.48 24.24
C GLN A 59 -22.55 12.64 23.82
N ASP A 60 -22.21 13.33 22.73
CA ASP A 60 -23.01 14.44 22.23
C ASP A 60 -24.37 13.98 21.66
N LEU A 61 -24.41 12.83 20.96
CA LEU A 61 -25.66 12.27 20.44
C LEU A 61 -26.58 11.76 21.55
N GLU A 62 -26.02 11.20 22.62
CA GLU A 62 -26.76 10.80 23.82
C GLU A 62 -27.34 12.00 24.56
N ALA A 63 -26.55 13.06 24.75
CA ALA A 63 -27.02 14.31 25.34
C ALA A 63 -28.14 14.94 24.50
N PHE A 64 -27.99 14.96 23.17
CA PHE A 64 -29.03 15.45 22.27
C PHE A 64 -30.33 14.63 22.36
N LYS A 65 -30.25 13.31 22.42
CA LYS A 65 -31.43 12.44 22.57
C LYS A 65 -32.10 12.58 23.93
N TRP A 66 -31.33 12.87 24.98
CA TRP A 66 -31.86 13.20 26.29
C TRP A 66 -32.75 14.44 26.25
N ASP A 67 -32.28 15.51 25.59
CA ASP A 67 -33.03 16.76 25.44
C ASP A 67 -34.21 16.63 24.47
N TYR A 68 -34.12 15.74 23.48
CA TYR A 68 -35.14 15.51 22.45
C TYR A 68 -35.49 14.02 22.27
N PRO A 69 -36.25 13.39 23.20
CA PRO A 69 -36.48 11.94 23.20
C PRO A 69 -37.24 11.38 21.98
N GLN A 70 -37.95 12.24 21.26
CA GLN A 70 -38.76 11.86 20.09
C GLN A 70 -37.94 11.78 18.80
N VAL A 71 -36.68 12.23 18.83
CA VAL A 71 -35.82 12.29 17.65
C VAL A 71 -35.05 10.98 17.49
N ASP A 72 -35.05 10.43 16.28
CA ASP A 72 -34.15 9.33 15.93
C ASP A 72 -32.74 9.88 15.66
N ILE A 73 -31.74 9.37 16.38
CA ILE A 73 -30.34 9.75 16.20
C ILE A 73 -29.87 9.38 14.79
N ASP A 74 -30.35 8.27 14.22
CA ASP A 74 -29.95 7.84 12.88
C ASP A 74 -30.50 8.75 11.78
N ASP A 75 -31.59 9.48 12.07
CA ASP A 75 -32.15 10.52 11.20
C ASP A 75 -31.38 11.85 11.32
N VAL A 76 -30.78 12.14 12.47
CA VAL A 76 -29.99 13.37 12.69
C VAL A 76 -28.55 13.20 12.22
N PHE A 77 -27.96 12.03 12.49
CA PHE A 77 -26.56 11.73 12.24
C PHE A 77 -26.41 10.57 11.25
N HIS A 78 -26.94 10.80 10.05
CA HIS A 78 -26.96 9.81 8.98
C HIS A 78 -25.58 9.21 8.66
N TYR A 79 -25.58 7.92 8.36
CA TYR A 79 -24.41 7.15 7.92
C TYR A 79 -23.29 7.07 8.96
N ARG A 80 -23.62 7.14 10.25
CA ARG A 80 -22.65 7.11 11.34
C ARG A 80 -21.55 6.06 11.19
N GLN A 81 -21.92 4.78 11.06
CA GLN A 81 -20.97 3.66 10.93
C GLN A 81 -20.02 3.84 9.72
N ARG A 82 -20.51 4.48 8.65
CA ARG A 82 -19.74 4.72 7.43
C ARG A 82 -18.79 5.92 7.59
N ARG A 83 -19.22 6.98 8.28
CA ARG A 83 -18.36 8.11 8.66
C ARG A 83 -17.23 7.63 9.57
N GLU A 84 -17.54 6.72 10.49
CA GLU A 84 -16.55 6.03 11.32
C GLU A 84 -15.51 5.31 10.50
N GLN A 85 -15.92 4.41 9.61
CA GLN A 85 -14.98 3.69 8.75
C GLN A 85 -14.09 4.63 7.90
N LEU A 86 -14.63 5.70 7.33
CA LEU A 86 -13.83 6.63 6.50
C LEU A 86 -12.91 7.53 7.34
N ILE A 87 -13.45 8.17 8.38
CA ILE A 87 -12.71 9.17 9.17
C ILE A 87 -11.68 8.48 10.07
N THR A 88 -12.09 7.50 10.89
CA THR A 88 -11.16 6.87 11.84
C THR A 88 -10.44 5.68 11.24
N GLY A 89 -11.02 5.00 10.24
CA GLY A 89 -10.30 3.96 9.51
C GLY A 89 -9.19 4.53 8.63
N PHE A 90 -9.48 5.54 7.81
CA PHE A 90 -8.53 5.98 6.77
C PHE A 90 -7.84 7.30 7.11
N PHE A 91 -8.60 8.38 7.32
CA PHE A 91 -8.02 9.72 7.50
C PHE A 91 -7.25 9.89 8.80
N GLN A 92 -7.72 9.29 9.90
CA GLN A 92 -7.00 9.35 11.17
C GLN A 92 -5.59 8.76 11.03
N ASP A 93 -5.46 7.60 10.40
CA ASP A 93 -4.17 6.94 10.19
C ASP A 93 -3.24 7.81 9.32
N ILE A 94 -3.79 8.46 8.29
CA ILE A 94 -3.07 9.43 7.47
C ILE A 94 -2.57 10.60 8.32
N PHE A 95 -3.46 11.27 9.07
CA PHE A 95 -3.08 12.44 9.85
C PHE A 95 -2.08 12.11 10.97
N LYS A 96 -2.25 10.95 11.60
CA LYS A 96 -1.27 10.44 12.57
C LYS A 96 0.07 10.18 11.90
N TYR A 97 0.10 9.53 10.73
CA TYR A 97 1.36 9.34 10.01
C TYR A 97 2.03 10.66 9.61
N LEU A 98 1.25 11.63 9.14
CA LEU A 98 1.76 12.96 8.75
C LEU A 98 2.29 13.78 9.94
N SER A 99 1.89 13.44 11.17
CA SER A 99 2.48 14.07 12.36
C SER A 99 3.91 13.58 12.57
N SER A 100 4.84 14.51 12.80
CA SER A 100 6.28 14.22 12.83
C SER A 100 6.68 13.12 13.83
N PRO A 101 6.18 13.10 15.09
CA PRO A 101 6.56 12.05 16.04
C PRO A 101 6.04 10.67 15.62
N GLN A 102 4.74 10.52 15.36
CA GLN A 102 4.13 9.24 15.04
C GLN A 102 4.60 8.70 13.69
N GLY A 103 4.78 9.55 12.68
CA GLY A 103 5.36 9.16 11.40
C GLY A 103 6.76 8.58 11.56
N ARG A 104 7.59 9.19 12.44
CA ARG A 104 8.94 8.68 12.75
C ARG A 104 8.88 7.34 13.48
N GLU A 105 7.96 7.16 14.42
CA GLU A 105 7.77 5.88 15.13
C GLU A 105 7.32 4.76 14.18
N ILE A 106 6.39 5.02 13.27
CA ILE A 106 5.99 4.07 12.23
C ILE A 106 7.20 3.69 11.36
N ARG A 107 7.99 4.67 10.88
CA ARG A 107 9.21 4.39 10.12
C ARG A 107 10.23 3.60 10.94
N ARG A 108 10.35 3.84 12.26
CA ARG A 108 11.20 3.06 13.18
C ARG A 108 10.77 1.60 13.22
N THR A 109 9.48 1.36 13.45
CA THR A 109 8.93 0.00 13.55
C THR A 109 9.10 -0.77 12.25
N VAL A 110 8.80 -0.15 11.10
CA VAL A 110 9.04 -0.77 9.78
C VAL A 110 10.53 -1.04 9.54
N ALA A 111 11.41 -0.08 9.83
CA ALA A 111 12.85 -0.24 9.64
C ALA A 111 13.44 -1.37 10.49
N MET A 112 13.07 -1.47 11.77
CA MET A 112 13.55 -2.55 12.65
C MET A 112 13.11 -3.93 12.14
N GLN A 113 11.83 -4.08 11.78
CA GLN A 113 11.32 -5.34 11.24
C GLN A 113 12.05 -5.72 9.94
N PHE A 114 12.32 -4.73 9.07
CA PHE A 114 12.99 -4.96 7.80
C PHE A 114 14.45 -5.38 7.99
N LEU A 115 15.17 -4.73 8.91
CA LEU A 115 16.54 -5.11 9.25
C LEU A 115 16.63 -6.52 9.81
N ASN A 116 15.69 -6.90 10.69
CA ASN A 116 15.63 -8.27 11.21
C ASN A 116 15.38 -9.28 10.08
N PHE A 117 14.39 -9.03 9.23
CA PHE A 117 14.09 -9.90 8.09
C PHE A 117 15.27 -10.08 7.12
N VAL A 118 16.00 -9.02 6.83
CA VAL A 118 17.23 -9.06 6.02
C VAL A 118 18.36 -9.78 6.75
N THR A 119 18.44 -9.70 8.08
CA THR A 119 19.47 -10.37 8.88
C THR A 119 19.21 -11.87 9.00
N ASP A 120 17.95 -12.26 9.20
CA ASP A 120 17.51 -13.63 9.39
C ASP A 120 17.61 -14.47 8.11
N ASN A 121 17.66 -13.79 6.94
CA ASN A 121 17.75 -14.42 5.63
C ASN A 121 19.03 -13.99 4.87
N PRO A 122 20.22 -14.43 5.31
CA PRO A 122 21.50 -13.89 4.85
C PRO A 122 21.86 -14.26 3.40
N TYR A 123 21.28 -15.31 2.86
CA TYR A 123 21.61 -15.84 1.52
C TYR A 123 20.74 -15.26 0.39
N ASP A 124 19.63 -14.59 0.71
CA ASP A 124 18.75 -14.00 -0.30
C ASP A 124 19.12 -12.55 -0.63
N GLU A 125 19.55 -12.32 -1.86
CA GLU A 125 20.03 -11.01 -2.32
C GLU A 125 18.94 -10.16 -2.98
N ASP A 126 17.89 -10.80 -3.51
CA ASP A 126 16.84 -10.12 -4.27
C ASP A 126 15.66 -9.74 -3.37
N LEU A 127 15.31 -8.46 -3.37
CA LEU A 127 14.22 -7.87 -2.59
C LEU A 127 13.05 -7.46 -3.49
N HIS A 128 11.84 -7.81 -3.06
CA HIS A 128 10.59 -7.41 -3.68
C HIS A 128 9.66 -6.79 -2.64
N LEU A 129 9.12 -5.62 -2.96
CA LEU A 129 8.26 -4.86 -2.05
C LEU A 129 6.82 -4.85 -2.57
N VAL A 130 5.86 -5.11 -1.69
CA VAL A 130 4.43 -5.05 -1.99
C VAL A 130 3.74 -4.18 -0.94
N ALA A 131 3.29 -2.99 -1.33
CA ALA A 131 2.73 -2.01 -0.42
C ALA A 131 1.30 -1.64 -0.80
N HIS A 132 0.40 -1.69 0.18
CA HIS A 132 -1.00 -1.33 0.00
C HIS A 132 -1.31 0.03 0.60
N SER A 133 -2.10 0.85 -0.10
CA SER A 133 -2.75 2.04 0.45
C SER A 133 -1.73 3.02 1.09
N LEU A 134 -1.95 3.45 2.34
CA LEU A 134 -1.06 4.33 3.08
C LEU A 134 0.38 3.82 3.15
N SER A 135 0.61 2.50 3.16
CA SER A 135 1.98 1.98 3.10
C SER A 135 2.70 2.27 1.80
N SER A 136 2.01 2.55 0.69
CA SER A 136 2.69 3.01 -0.53
C SER A 136 3.33 4.39 -0.32
N VAL A 137 2.73 5.24 0.53
CA VAL A 137 3.29 6.54 0.92
C VAL A 137 4.41 6.37 1.95
N ILE A 138 4.21 5.51 2.96
CA ILE A 138 5.25 5.18 3.95
C ILE A 138 6.47 4.59 3.23
N LEU A 139 6.25 3.69 2.27
CA LEU A 139 7.31 3.10 1.46
C LEU A 139 8.05 4.17 0.64
N TRP A 140 7.33 5.10 0.02
CA TRP A 140 7.95 6.24 -0.65
C TRP A 140 8.85 7.02 0.32
N ASP A 141 8.36 7.30 1.52
CA ASP A 141 9.13 8.01 2.54
C ASP A 141 10.36 7.25 3.00
N LEU A 142 10.25 5.93 3.18
CA LEU A 142 11.37 5.06 3.52
C LEU A 142 12.42 5.01 2.40
N LEU A 143 12.01 5.01 1.13
CA LEU A 143 12.93 4.91 0.00
C LEU A 143 13.53 6.25 -0.41
N PHE A 144 12.75 7.32 -0.43
CA PHE A 144 13.12 8.53 -1.18
C PHE A 144 13.04 9.83 -0.37
N SER A 145 12.24 9.96 0.69
CA SER A 145 12.12 11.24 1.42
C SER A 145 13.37 11.64 2.23
N ASP A 146 13.70 12.93 2.27
CA ASP A 146 14.90 13.42 2.93
C ASP A 146 14.68 13.87 4.38
N TYR A 147 14.78 12.91 5.30
CA TYR A 147 14.71 13.17 6.74
C TYR A 147 16.10 13.25 7.42
N GLY A 148 17.18 13.16 6.65
CA GLY A 148 18.55 13.06 7.18
C GLY A 148 18.91 11.67 7.73
N THR A 149 20.11 11.55 8.33
CA THR A 149 20.70 10.27 8.76
C THR A 149 20.24 9.80 10.15
N SER A 150 19.58 10.67 10.92
CA SER A 150 19.03 10.35 12.26
C SER A 150 17.61 9.79 12.21
N ASP A 151 16.99 9.77 11.03
CA ASP A 151 15.65 9.21 10.82
C ASP A 151 15.74 7.71 10.53
N PRO A 152 14.79 6.89 11.02
CA PRO A 152 14.73 5.46 10.72
C PRO A 152 14.75 5.10 9.23
N ALA A 153 14.24 5.97 8.36
CA ALA A 153 14.31 5.77 6.91
C ALA A 153 15.74 5.57 6.40
N TYR A 154 16.73 6.22 7.02
CA TYR A 154 18.14 6.05 6.67
C TYR A 154 18.59 4.59 6.84
N TYR A 155 18.20 3.95 7.94
CA TYR A 155 18.59 2.58 8.22
C TYR A 155 17.91 1.58 7.28
N PHE A 156 16.65 1.82 6.92
CA PHE A 156 15.95 1.05 5.88
C PHE A 156 16.71 1.11 4.54
N ARG A 157 17.12 2.30 4.11
CA ARG A 157 17.91 2.48 2.88
C ARG A 157 19.30 1.87 2.95
N SER A 158 19.92 1.88 4.13
CA SER A 158 21.31 1.47 4.31
C SER A 158 21.61 0.01 3.97
N VAL A 159 20.57 -0.83 3.88
CA VAL A 159 20.66 -2.24 3.51
C VAL A 159 20.12 -2.52 2.10
N ILE A 160 19.72 -1.50 1.34
CA ILE A 160 19.29 -1.63 -0.05
C ILE A 160 20.39 -1.04 -0.95
N ASP A 161 20.85 -1.83 -1.91
CA ASP A 161 21.90 -1.41 -2.84
C ASP A 161 21.44 -0.20 -3.67
N GLY A 162 22.34 0.76 -3.90
CA GLY A 162 22.09 1.98 -4.68
C GLY A 162 21.33 3.13 -3.98
N LEU A 163 20.76 2.95 -2.78
CA LEU A 163 20.03 4.04 -2.09
C LEU A 163 20.92 4.94 -1.22
N VAL A 164 21.83 4.34 -0.46
CA VAL A 164 22.76 5.06 0.43
C VAL A 164 24.12 4.35 0.44
N ASP A 165 25.19 5.15 0.45
CA ASP A 165 26.52 4.65 0.75
C ASP A 165 26.68 4.51 2.27
N SER A 166 26.64 3.26 2.74
CA SER A 166 26.68 2.90 4.16
C SER A 166 27.78 1.85 4.35
N PRO A 167 28.52 1.90 5.47
CA PRO A 167 29.53 0.90 5.81
C PRO A 167 28.95 -0.50 6.09
N ASN A 168 27.61 -0.67 6.04
CA ASN A 168 26.97 -1.96 6.12
C ASN A 168 27.46 -2.88 4.98
N LYS A 169 28.01 -4.04 5.36
CA LYS A 169 28.61 -4.98 4.42
C LYS A 169 27.57 -5.73 3.57
N ARG A 170 26.36 -5.94 4.07
CA ARG A 170 25.28 -6.65 3.36
C ARG A 170 24.27 -5.65 2.82
N LYS A 171 24.04 -5.69 1.52
CA LYS A 171 22.96 -4.98 0.84
C LYS A 171 22.16 -5.95 -0.02
N VAL A 172 20.85 -5.76 -0.06
CA VAL A 172 19.94 -6.48 -0.95
C VAL A 172 19.61 -5.60 -2.16
N LYS A 173 19.39 -6.22 -3.32
CA LYS A 173 19.04 -5.54 -4.55
C LYS A 173 17.53 -5.49 -4.71
N LEU A 174 16.97 -4.28 -4.81
CA LEU A 174 15.53 -4.10 -5.02
C LEU A 174 15.15 -4.45 -6.46
N ARG A 175 14.46 -5.57 -6.66
CA ARG A 175 14.08 -6.06 -8.00
C ARG A 175 12.73 -5.54 -8.45
N SER A 176 11.77 -5.43 -7.53
CA SER A 176 10.45 -4.93 -7.87
C SER A 176 9.71 -4.25 -6.74
N ILE A 177 8.82 -3.34 -7.12
CA ILE A 177 7.81 -2.71 -6.28
C ILE A 177 6.43 -3.04 -6.87
N THR A 178 5.50 -3.47 -6.03
CA THR A 178 4.08 -3.53 -6.37
C THR A 178 3.31 -2.64 -5.41
N THR A 179 2.57 -1.66 -5.93
CA THR A 179 1.67 -0.84 -5.11
C THR A 179 0.23 -1.23 -5.39
N LEU A 180 -0.57 -1.37 -4.34
CA LEU A 180 -1.98 -1.77 -4.40
C LEU A 180 -2.81 -0.62 -3.84
N GLY A 181 -3.78 -0.09 -4.58
CA GLY A 181 -4.66 0.97 -4.07
C GLY A 181 -3.90 2.25 -3.70
N CYS A 182 -2.93 2.66 -4.51
CA CYS A 182 -1.90 3.64 -4.13
C CYS A 182 -2.40 5.11 -4.15
N PRO A 183 -2.42 5.83 -3.00
CA PRO A 183 -2.81 7.24 -2.94
C PRO A 183 -1.67 8.23 -3.21
N LEU A 184 -0.52 7.77 -3.70
CA LEU A 184 0.67 8.58 -3.82
C LEU A 184 0.47 9.85 -4.66
N LEU A 185 -0.44 9.86 -5.64
CA LEU A 185 -0.76 11.07 -6.42
C LEU A 185 -1.33 12.19 -5.54
N ILE A 186 -2.25 11.85 -4.63
CA ILE A 186 -2.84 12.80 -3.68
C ILE A 186 -1.73 13.37 -2.79
N PHE A 187 -0.88 12.48 -2.24
CA PHE A 187 0.22 12.91 -1.37
C PHE A 187 1.29 13.71 -2.12
N LYS A 188 1.56 13.40 -3.39
CA LYS A 188 2.48 14.19 -4.21
C LYS A 188 1.99 15.62 -4.35
N GLN A 189 0.70 15.81 -4.60
CA GLN A 189 0.09 17.14 -4.69
C GLN A 189 0.08 17.87 -3.34
N MET A 190 -0.23 17.17 -2.25
CA MET A 190 -0.40 17.79 -0.92
C MET A 190 0.93 18.03 -0.18
N MET A 191 1.94 17.19 -0.41
CA MET A 191 3.19 17.15 0.36
C MET A 191 4.43 17.52 -0.47
N ASN A 192 4.25 17.97 -1.72
CA ASN A 192 5.32 18.36 -2.64
C ASN A 192 6.39 17.26 -2.82
N VAL A 193 5.94 16.03 -3.08
CA VAL A 193 6.82 14.86 -3.21
C VAL A 193 7.73 14.98 -4.44
N ASN A 194 9.05 14.99 -4.19
CA ASN A 194 10.09 15.09 -5.22
C ASN A 194 10.52 13.71 -5.75
N ASP A 195 10.41 13.50 -7.07
CA ASP A 195 10.76 12.28 -7.81
C ASP A 195 12.23 12.19 -8.24
N GLN A 196 13.07 13.20 -8.00
CA GLN A 196 14.49 13.19 -8.39
C GLN A 196 15.29 12.03 -7.79
N ARG A 197 15.04 11.69 -6.52
CA ARG A 197 15.71 10.55 -5.87
C ARG A 197 15.30 9.21 -6.46
N LEU A 198 14.04 9.06 -6.86
CA LEU A 198 13.59 7.88 -7.60
C LEU A 198 14.33 7.76 -8.93
N LYS A 199 14.45 8.85 -9.69
CA LYS A 199 15.16 8.87 -10.99
C LYS A 199 16.64 8.54 -10.85
N MET A 200 17.31 9.18 -9.89
CA MET A 200 18.72 8.90 -9.59
C MET A 200 18.90 7.43 -9.18
N PHE A 201 18.02 6.91 -8.33
CA PHE A 201 18.07 5.51 -7.93
C PHE A 201 17.82 4.56 -9.10
N ALA A 202 16.79 4.80 -9.92
CA ALA A 202 16.49 3.98 -11.08
C ALA A 202 17.67 3.93 -12.06
N SER A 203 18.38 5.05 -12.27
CA SER A 203 19.57 5.10 -13.15
C SER A 203 20.76 4.24 -12.68
N THR A 204 20.74 3.76 -11.43
CA THR A 204 21.76 2.81 -10.95
C THR A 204 21.57 1.39 -11.51
N TYR A 205 20.40 1.09 -12.08
CA TYR A 205 20.10 -0.22 -12.66
C TYR A 205 20.67 -0.31 -14.08
N SER A 206 21.72 -1.13 -14.24
CA SER A 206 22.24 -1.50 -15.57
C SER A 206 21.81 -2.93 -15.94
N GLY A 207 21.38 -3.12 -17.19
CA GLY A 207 21.02 -4.42 -17.77
C GLY A 207 19.61 -4.94 -17.41
N THR A 208 19.11 -4.70 -16.20
CA THR A 208 17.73 -5.05 -15.81
C THR A 208 17.10 -3.91 -15.04
N ALA A 209 16.10 -3.27 -15.64
CA ALA A 209 15.37 -2.17 -15.02
C ALA A 209 14.69 -2.60 -13.71
N LEU A 210 14.64 -1.69 -12.74
CA LEU A 210 13.72 -1.82 -11.61
C LEU A 210 12.29 -1.92 -12.15
N ARG A 211 11.50 -2.87 -11.65
CA ARG A 211 10.10 -3.01 -12.04
C ARG A 211 9.18 -2.39 -11.00
N TRP A 212 8.24 -1.56 -11.43
CA TRP A 212 7.19 -1.04 -10.56
C TRP A 212 5.82 -1.19 -11.23
N ILE A 213 4.98 -2.02 -10.61
CA ILE A 213 3.59 -2.22 -10.99
C ILE A 213 2.67 -1.51 -10.00
N ASN A 214 1.83 -0.60 -10.49
CA ASN A 214 0.83 0.09 -9.70
C ASN A 214 -0.56 -0.45 -10.04
N VAL A 215 -1.15 -1.23 -9.12
CA VAL A 215 -2.44 -1.88 -9.30
C VAL A 215 -3.56 -0.99 -8.77
N ILE A 216 -4.52 -0.71 -9.64
CA ILE A 216 -5.60 0.26 -9.43
C ILE A 216 -6.92 -0.47 -9.67
N HIS A 217 -7.75 -0.61 -8.64
CA HIS A 217 -9.13 -0.99 -8.84
C HIS A 217 -9.93 0.23 -9.31
N ALA A 218 -10.75 0.08 -10.35
CA ALA A 218 -11.48 1.18 -10.98
C ALA A 218 -12.47 1.87 -10.03
N SER A 219 -12.92 1.13 -9.02
CA SER A 219 -13.78 1.64 -7.95
C SER A 219 -12.99 2.05 -6.70
N ASP A 220 -11.67 2.04 -6.68
CA ASP A 220 -10.92 2.52 -5.51
C ASP A 220 -10.66 4.03 -5.61
N ILE A 221 -11.34 4.82 -4.78
CA ILE A 221 -11.22 6.30 -4.77
C ILE A 221 -9.85 6.82 -4.36
N PHE A 222 -9.02 5.98 -3.74
CA PHE A 222 -7.69 6.39 -3.30
C PHE A 222 -6.62 5.97 -4.30
N ALA A 223 -6.94 5.14 -5.30
CA ALA A 223 -5.98 4.61 -6.26
C ALA A 223 -5.93 5.44 -7.53
N TYR A 224 -4.74 5.93 -7.89
CA TYR A 224 -4.56 6.75 -9.09
C TYR A 224 -3.35 6.31 -9.91
N PRO A 225 -3.38 6.53 -11.25
CA PRO A 225 -2.21 6.31 -12.09
C PRO A 225 -1.10 7.30 -11.74
N LEU A 226 0.14 6.82 -11.74
CA LEU A 226 1.29 7.62 -11.26
C LEU A 226 2.24 8.03 -12.38
N ARG A 227 2.22 7.36 -13.53
CA ARG A 227 3.24 7.50 -14.58
C ARG A 227 3.52 8.95 -14.97
N SER A 228 2.48 9.70 -15.31
CA SER A 228 2.61 11.12 -15.71
C SER A 228 3.10 12.01 -14.58
N SER A 229 2.65 11.74 -13.34
CA SER A 229 3.01 12.54 -12.17
C SER A 229 4.47 12.36 -11.72
N LEU A 230 5.03 11.17 -11.96
CA LEU A 230 6.42 10.85 -11.65
C LEU A 230 7.37 11.18 -12.81
N ASN A 231 6.84 11.64 -13.96
CA ASN A 231 7.59 12.00 -15.16
C ASN A 231 8.68 10.95 -15.49
N LEU A 232 8.24 9.69 -15.59
CA LEU A 232 9.09 8.52 -15.76
C LEU A 232 9.33 8.22 -17.24
N ASP A 233 10.60 8.02 -17.60
CA ASP A 233 11.01 7.46 -18.88
C ASP A 233 11.30 5.96 -18.72
N ASP A 234 10.95 5.15 -19.74
CA ASP A 234 11.02 3.68 -19.70
C ASP A 234 12.45 3.11 -19.74
N THR A 235 13.50 3.93 -19.79
CA THR A 235 14.88 3.45 -19.98
C THR A 235 15.45 2.78 -18.73
N ASP A 236 15.11 3.28 -17.54
CA ASP A 236 15.73 2.84 -16.26
C ASP A 236 14.73 2.22 -15.27
N LEU A 237 13.44 2.49 -15.46
CA LEU A 237 12.34 2.01 -14.62
C LEU A 237 11.23 1.43 -15.50
N PHE A 238 11.00 0.13 -15.39
CA PHE A 238 9.83 -0.49 -16.00
C PHE A 238 8.60 -0.21 -15.14
N PHE A 239 7.85 0.84 -15.47
CA PHE A 239 6.67 1.26 -14.74
C PHE A 239 5.37 0.98 -15.53
N ARG A 240 4.39 0.32 -14.90
CA ARG A 240 3.05 0.10 -15.48
C ARG A 240 1.94 0.33 -14.45
N ASP A 241 0.95 1.14 -14.83
CA ASP A 241 -0.34 1.18 -14.16
C ASP A 241 -1.20 0.01 -14.66
N ARG A 242 -1.75 -0.79 -13.75
CA ARG A 242 -2.58 -1.98 -14.04
C ARG A 242 -3.97 -1.80 -13.44
N TYR A 243 -4.98 -1.83 -14.30
CA TYR A 243 -6.36 -1.58 -13.88
C TYR A 243 -7.12 -2.88 -13.65
N LEU A 244 -7.79 -2.97 -12.50
CA LEU A 244 -8.77 -3.99 -12.15
C LEU A 244 -10.17 -3.36 -12.24
N GLY A 245 -11.15 -4.07 -12.78
CA GLY A 245 -12.54 -3.61 -12.75
C GLY A 245 -13.44 -4.39 -13.70
N GLU A 246 -14.74 -4.28 -13.49
CA GLU A 246 -15.76 -4.85 -14.37
C GLU A 246 -16.25 -3.81 -15.37
N HIS A 247 -16.49 -4.22 -16.62
CA HIS A 247 -16.91 -3.35 -17.72
C HIS A 247 -18.33 -2.73 -17.57
N ASN A 248 -19.00 -2.87 -16.41
CA ASN A 248 -20.40 -2.46 -16.22
C ASN A 248 -20.77 -1.89 -14.83
N PHE A 249 -19.80 -1.53 -13.97
CA PHE A 249 -20.11 -1.03 -12.62
C PHE A 249 -21.01 0.23 -12.62
N LEU A 250 -20.87 1.09 -13.64
CA LEU A 250 -21.60 2.36 -13.79
C LEU A 250 -23.09 2.23 -14.20
N LYS A 251 -23.66 1.01 -14.32
CA LYS A 251 -25.07 0.83 -14.73
C LYS A 251 -26.08 0.66 -13.59
N LYS A 252 -25.68 0.70 -12.32
CA LYS A 252 -26.64 0.70 -11.21
C LYS A 252 -26.88 2.15 -10.75
N ASN A 253 -28.14 2.56 -10.75
CA ASN A 253 -28.64 3.81 -10.13
C ASN A 253 -28.34 3.79 -8.63
N ILE A 254 -27.09 4.02 -8.26
CA ILE A 254 -26.61 4.10 -6.88
C ILE A 254 -26.39 5.58 -6.62
N GLY A 255 -27.14 6.15 -5.67
CA GLY A 255 -26.97 7.56 -5.30
C GLY A 255 -25.54 7.85 -4.83
N ASP A 256 -25.08 9.08 -5.02
CA ASP A 256 -23.69 9.53 -4.87
C ASP A 256 -23.02 9.09 -3.54
N VAL A 257 -23.79 8.99 -2.45
CA VAL A 257 -23.30 8.55 -1.13
C VAL A 257 -23.05 7.05 -1.09
N ALA A 258 -23.90 6.22 -1.70
CA ALA A 258 -23.67 4.77 -1.77
C ALA A 258 -22.53 4.43 -2.75
N MET A 259 -22.32 5.28 -3.76
CA MET A 259 -21.15 5.23 -4.62
C MET A 259 -19.88 5.42 -3.81
N ALA A 260 -19.74 6.52 -3.04
CA ALA A 260 -18.58 6.81 -2.19
C ALA A 260 -18.13 5.65 -1.26
N LEU A 261 -19.04 4.73 -0.94
CA LEU A 261 -18.89 3.70 0.08
C LEU A 261 -18.56 2.31 -0.47
N GLY A 262 -19.07 1.93 -1.64
CA GLY A 262 -18.56 0.76 -2.37
C GLY A 262 -17.06 0.91 -2.66
N LEU A 263 -16.62 2.15 -2.83
CA LEU A 263 -15.25 2.50 -3.18
C LEU A 263 -14.22 2.21 -2.05
N ILE A 264 -14.66 2.12 -0.78
CA ILE A 264 -13.80 1.77 0.37
C ILE A 264 -13.68 0.25 0.54
N ALA A 265 -14.74 -0.51 0.23
CA ALA A 265 -14.70 -1.97 0.30
C ALA A 265 -13.70 -2.54 -0.72
N ASP A 266 -13.74 -2.01 -1.94
CA ASP A 266 -12.82 -2.38 -3.02
C ASP A 266 -11.36 -2.05 -2.67
N HIS A 267 -11.13 -0.99 -1.91
CA HIS A 267 -9.81 -0.65 -1.40
C HIS A 267 -9.22 -1.75 -0.50
N THR A 268 -10.02 -2.50 0.25
CA THR A 268 -9.48 -3.58 1.11
C THR A 268 -9.35 -4.94 0.41
N SER A 269 -9.90 -5.06 -0.81
CA SER A 269 -10.04 -6.33 -1.52
C SER A 269 -8.75 -6.85 -2.17
N TYR A 270 -7.74 -6.00 -2.39
CA TYR A 270 -6.54 -6.37 -3.16
C TYR A 270 -5.84 -7.62 -2.65
N TRP A 271 -5.71 -7.79 -1.33
CA TRP A 271 -5.06 -8.94 -0.71
C TRP A 271 -5.75 -10.27 -1.05
N ARG A 272 -7.05 -10.21 -1.38
CA ARG A 272 -7.87 -11.38 -1.69
C ARG A 272 -8.12 -11.55 -3.18
N SER A 273 -7.61 -10.67 -4.05
CA SER A 273 -7.84 -10.79 -5.49
C SER A 273 -6.89 -11.80 -6.13
N SER A 274 -7.43 -12.78 -6.86
CA SER A 274 -6.65 -13.70 -7.70
C SER A 274 -5.85 -12.95 -8.78
N ARG A 275 -6.42 -11.86 -9.33
CA ARG A 275 -5.76 -11.01 -10.34
C ARG A 275 -4.57 -10.27 -9.76
N VAL A 276 -4.69 -9.74 -8.54
CA VAL A 276 -3.54 -9.15 -7.82
C VAL A 276 -2.46 -10.21 -7.62
N SER A 277 -2.82 -11.42 -7.24
CA SER A 277 -1.84 -12.51 -7.08
C SER A 277 -1.08 -12.81 -8.36
N LYS A 278 -1.75 -12.87 -9.51
CA LYS A 278 -1.10 -13.06 -10.82
C LYS A 278 -0.12 -11.94 -11.14
N LEU A 279 -0.52 -10.67 -10.94
CA LEU A 279 0.34 -9.51 -11.20
C LEU A 279 1.55 -9.46 -10.25
N VAL A 280 1.35 -9.76 -8.97
CA VAL A 280 2.43 -9.83 -7.99
C VAL A 280 3.40 -10.94 -8.38
N MET A 281 2.90 -12.15 -8.68
CA MET A 281 3.72 -13.28 -9.14
C MET A 281 4.54 -12.91 -10.38
N ALA A 282 3.92 -12.35 -11.41
CA ALA A 282 4.60 -11.90 -12.62
C ALA A 282 5.72 -10.89 -12.32
N ASN A 283 5.48 -9.95 -11.40
CA ASN A 283 6.47 -8.95 -11.01
C ASN A 283 7.65 -9.54 -10.22
N LEU A 284 7.37 -10.52 -9.35
CA LEU A 284 8.38 -11.31 -8.64
C LEU A 284 9.29 -12.05 -9.62
N LEU A 285 8.70 -12.76 -10.58
CA LEU A 285 9.44 -13.58 -11.55
C LEU A 285 10.07 -12.75 -12.70
N GLY A 286 9.71 -11.48 -12.84
CA GLY A 286 10.19 -10.64 -13.94
C GLY A 286 9.58 -11.03 -15.29
N ASP A 287 8.33 -11.49 -15.29
CA ASP A 287 7.57 -11.85 -16.49
C ASP A 287 7.09 -10.58 -17.20
N TYR A 288 7.94 -10.00 -18.05
CA TYR A 288 7.63 -8.77 -18.77
C TYR A 288 6.46 -8.91 -19.74
N ASP A 289 6.15 -10.11 -20.22
CA ASP A 289 5.04 -10.34 -21.15
C ASP A 289 3.70 -10.19 -20.42
N GLU A 290 3.54 -10.85 -19.28
CA GLU A 290 2.35 -10.71 -18.43
C GLU A 290 2.20 -9.26 -17.92
N LEU A 291 3.31 -8.64 -17.51
CA LEU A 291 3.29 -7.26 -16.99
C LEU A 291 2.97 -6.22 -18.08
N SER A 292 3.41 -6.46 -19.32
CA SER A 292 3.18 -5.57 -20.46
C SER A 292 1.86 -5.84 -21.19
N GLY A 293 1.21 -6.98 -20.93
CA GLY A 293 -0.03 -7.37 -21.61
C GLY A 293 -1.12 -6.32 -21.45
N ASN A 294 -1.46 -5.62 -22.54
CA ASN A 294 -2.37 -4.46 -22.57
C ASN A 294 -3.86 -4.77 -22.38
N SER A 295 -4.21 -5.95 -21.87
CA SER A 295 -5.60 -6.23 -21.55
C SER A 295 -5.90 -5.52 -20.22
N PRO A 296 -6.81 -4.53 -20.16
CA PRO A 296 -7.67 -4.50 -18.99
C PRO A 296 -8.22 -5.93 -18.94
N ILE A 297 -7.84 -6.71 -17.93
CA ILE A 297 -8.32 -8.09 -17.81
C ILE A 297 -9.80 -7.95 -17.42
N LEU A 298 -10.62 -7.68 -18.43
CA LEU A 298 -12.07 -7.54 -18.40
C LEU A 298 -12.64 -8.96 -18.51
N GLU A 299 -12.32 -9.79 -17.53
CA GLU A 299 -12.98 -11.08 -17.41
C GLU A 299 -14.28 -10.91 -16.64
N PHE A 300 -15.35 -11.41 -17.26
CA PHE A 300 -16.71 -11.38 -16.75
C PHE A 300 -16.89 -12.49 -15.70
N GLY A 301 -17.42 -12.12 -14.53
CA GLY A 301 -18.29 -13.03 -13.79
C GLY A 301 -17.64 -14.05 -12.85
N GLU A 302 -16.42 -13.84 -12.38
CA GLU A 302 -16.00 -14.51 -11.14
C GLU A 302 -16.29 -13.60 -9.95
N PHE A 303 -17.41 -13.90 -9.29
CA PHE A 303 -17.68 -13.43 -7.95
C PHE A 303 -16.64 -14.07 -7.02
N ASP A 304 -15.80 -13.25 -6.37
CA ASP A 304 -15.12 -13.61 -5.12
C ASP A 304 -16.15 -13.67 -3.97
#